data_AF-A0A966UPQ3-F1
#
_entry.id   AF-A0A966UPQ3-F1
#
_cell.length_a   1.000
_cell.length_b   1.000
_cell.length_c   1.000
_cell.angle_alpha   90.00
_cell.angle_beta   90.00
_cell.angle_gamma   90.00
#
_symmetry.space_group_name_H-M   'P 1'
#
loop_
_entity.id
_entity.type
_entity.pdbx_description
1 polymer ?
#
loop_
_entity_poly.entity_id
_entity_poly.type
_entity_poly.pdbx_seq_one_letter_code
_entity_poly.pdbx_strand_id
1 'polypeptide(L)'
;MLQLNNMYRDYNSGHFGNESVKAFTGLEIEHTLAYGKKTLFLATNGFDTDQVLELATLHDCEAIYYGANRTFQYNIGTHVFQMKKLLDHGYYVTIDYPYADHEEVKKRFALIWNEPKFIPFCSIIFKDSDDDKQLHFKIDDVTFRHSNPGVWTMSMKKFKDKSGFTDWDQYSKDEIIK
;
A
#
# COMPACT_ATOMS: atom_id res chain seq x y z
N MET A 1 13.25 -13.06 -11.06
CA MET A 1 12.74 -13.16 -9.68
C MET A 1 13.86 -12.78 -8.75
N LEU A 2 13.78 -11.64 -8.08
CA LEU A 2 14.58 -11.43 -6.88
C LEU A 2 14.09 -12.45 -5.86
N GLN A 3 14.96 -13.35 -5.39
CA GLN A 3 14.66 -14.15 -4.21
C GLN A 3 14.34 -13.15 -3.09
N LEU A 4 13.09 -13.17 -2.61
CA LEU A 4 12.74 -12.52 -1.35
C LEU A 4 13.52 -13.27 -0.27
N ASN A 5 14.69 -12.77 0.10
CA ASN A 5 15.29 -13.13 1.38
C ASN A 5 14.19 -12.94 2.44
N ASN A 6 14.04 -13.92 3.33
CA ASN A 6 13.06 -13.88 4.42
C ASN A 6 13.05 -12.49 5.04
N MET A 7 11.96 -11.75 4.82
CA MET A 7 11.82 -10.40 5.31
C MET A 7 11.38 -10.50 6.77
N TYR A 8 12.22 -9.96 7.65
CA TYR A 8 11.90 -9.83 9.07
C TYR A 8 11.49 -8.41 9.39
N ARG A 9 10.58 -8.27 10.35
CA ARG A 9 10.07 -6.97 10.83
C ARG A 9 10.01 -6.98 12.35
N ASP A 10 10.28 -5.82 12.93
CA ASP A 10 10.13 -5.58 14.36
C ASP A 10 8.68 -5.21 14.67
N TYR A 11 8.13 -5.85 15.70
CA TYR A 11 6.82 -5.57 16.28
C TYR A 11 7.00 -5.39 17.80
N ASN A 12 6.00 -4.83 18.49
CA ASN A 12 6.04 -4.67 19.95
C ASN A 12 6.26 -5.99 20.71
N SER A 13 5.85 -7.12 20.11
CA SER A 13 5.98 -8.46 20.68
C SER A 13 7.28 -9.17 20.31
N GLY A 14 8.14 -8.59 19.46
CA GLY A 14 9.42 -9.17 19.03
C GLY A 14 9.70 -9.06 17.53
N HIS A 15 10.73 -9.79 17.08
CA HIS A 15 11.20 -9.81 15.69
C HIS A 15 10.67 -11.06 14.97
N PHE A 16 9.86 -10.87 13.92
CA PHE A 16 9.14 -11.97 13.25
C PHE A 16 9.37 -11.97 11.74
N GLY A 17 9.39 -13.18 11.15
CA GLY A 17 9.38 -13.35 9.70
C GLY A 17 7.98 -13.10 9.13
N ASN A 18 7.92 -12.55 7.91
CA ASN A 18 6.69 -12.19 7.21
C ASN A 18 5.64 -13.32 7.10
N GLU A 19 6.03 -14.58 6.98
CA GLU A 19 5.07 -15.71 6.89
C GLU A 19 4.31 -16.00 8.19
N SER A 20 4.80 -15.52 9.33
CA SER A 20 4.23 -15.82 10.65
C SER A 20 3.13 -14.85 11.10
N VAL A 21 2.97 -13.72 10.40
CA VAL A 21 2.05 -12.64 10.78
C VAL A 21 0.99 -12.47 9.70
N LYS A 22 -0.29 -12.66 10.04
CA LYS A 22 -1.42 -12.48 9.10
C LYS A 22 -2.03 -11.09 9.17
N ALA A 23 -2.11 -10.51 10.37
CA ALA A 23 -2.59 -9.15 10.59
C ALA A 23 -1.93 -8.53 11.81
N PHE A 24 -1.84 -7.21 11.80
CA PHE A 24 -1.36 -6.40 12.90
C PHE A 24 -1.99 -5.01 12.84
N THR A 25 -1.87 -4.24 13.90
CA THR A 25 -2.35 -2.85 13.94
C THR A 25 -1.23 -1.88 14.26
N GLY A 26 -1.38 -0.63 13.83
CA GLY A 26 -0.42 0.44 14.06
C GLY A 26 -0.96 1.76 13.57
N LEU A 27 -0.14 2.80 13.64
CA LEU A 27 -0.43 4.06 12.93
C LEU A 27 0.10 3.97 11.51
N GLU A 28 -0.68 4.40 10.53
CA GLU A 28 -0.19 4.58 9.17
C GLU A 28 0.81 5.75 9.14
N ILE A 29 2.03 5.46 8.70
CA ILE A 29 3.17 6.40 8.69
C ILE A 29 3.63 6.75 7.28
N GLU A 30 3.11 6.07 6.26
CA GLU A 30 3.32 6.45 4.87
C GLU A 30 2.40 7.62 4.52
N HIS A 31 2.93 8.61 3.81
CA HIS A 31 2.30 9.92 3.62
C HIS A 31 1.18 9.88 2.55
N THR A 32 0.14 9.09 2.83
CA THR A 32 -1.08 8.92 2.04
C THR A 32 -2.26 9.65 2.71
N LEU A 33 -3.48 9.53 2.15
CA LEU A 33 -4.69 10.04 2.79
C LEU A 33 -5.00 9.37 4.15
N ALA A 34 -4.38 8.21 4.44
CA ALA A 34 -4.54 7.50 5.69
C ALA A 34 -3.47 7.85 6.74
N TYR A 35 -2.53 8.75 6.45
CA TYR A 35 -1.47 9.12 7.39
C TYR A 35 -1.99 9.49 8.78
N GLY A 36 -1.37 8.92 9.81
CA GLY A 36 -1.72 9.11 11.22
C GLY A 36 -2.94 8.33 11.71
N LYS A 37 -3.58 7.54 10.85
CA LYS A 37 -4.76 6.74 11.23
C LYS A 37 -4.37 5.44 11.86
N LYS A 38 -5.14 5.03 12.88
CA LYS A 38 -5.04 3.66 13.38
C LYS A 38 -5.51 2.69 12.29
N THR A 39 -4.65 1.77 11.92
CA THR A 39 -4.77 0.99 10.69
C THR A 39 -4.66 -0.50 10.99
N LEU A 40 -5.57 -1.27 10.40
CA LEU A 40 -5.47 -2.72 10.33
C LEU A 40 -4.64 -3.10 9.10
N PHE A 41 -3.44 -3.63 9.33
CA PHE A 41 -2.54 -4.08 8.28
C PHE A 41 -2.74 -5.57 8.00
N LEU A 42 -3.10 -5.90 6.76
CA LEU A 42 -3.33 -7.27 6.30
C LEU A 42 -2.11 -7.79 5.54
N ALA A 43 -1.38 -8.70 6.19
CA ALA A 43 -0.25 -9.44 5.62
C ALA A 43 -0.70 -10.81 5.07
N THR A 44 -1.97 -10.90 4.65
CA THR A 44 -2.58 -12.07 4.03
C THR A 44 -3.72 -11.63 3.13
N ASN A 45 -4.11 -12.49 2.19
CA ASN A 45 -5.31 -12.30 1.37
C ASN A 45 -6.45 -13.26 1.78
N GLY A 46 -6.30 -13.96 2.92
CA GLY A 46 -7.20 -15.03 3.34
C GLY A 46 -8.41 -14.60 4.17
N PHE A 47 -8.51 -13.33 4.57
CA PHE A 47 -9.62 -12.85 5.38
C PHE A 47 -10.84 -12.48 4.53
N ASP A 48 -12.00 -12.98 4.92
CA ASP A 48 -13.27 -12.54 4.34
C ASP A 48 -13.67 -11.13 4.83
N THR A 49 -14.79 -10.61 4.32
CA THR A 49 -15.22 -9.24 4.67
C THR A 49 -15.60 -9.10 6.14
N ASP A 50 -16.25 -10.11 6.72
CA ASP A 50 -16.78 -10.03 8.07
C ASP A 50 -15.62 -10.13 9.08
N GLN A 51 -14.63 -10.98 8.81
CA GLN A 51 -13.39 -11.06 9.58
C GLN A 51 -12.64 -9.72 9.57
N VAL A 52 -12.49 -9.07 8.41
CA VAL A 52 -11.82 -7.77 8.33
C VAL A 52 -12.59 -6.69 9.11
N LEU A 53 -13.91 -6.66 8.99
CA LEU A 53 -14.75 -5.72 9.74
C LEU A 53 -14.68 -5.96 11.26
N GLU A 54 -14.74 -7.22 11.69
CA GLU A 54 -14.63 -7.61 13.10
C GLU A 54 -13.28 -7.16 13.68
N LEU A 55 -12.17 -7.49 13.00
CA LEU A 55 -10.83 -7.07 13.42
C LEU A 55 -10.69 -5.55 13.46
N ALA A 56 -11.14 -4.84 12.42
CA ALA A 56 -11.05 -3.39 12.36
C ALA A 56 -11.85 -2.74 13.50
N THR A 57 -13.04 -3.27 13.81
CA THR A 57 -13.91 -2.78 14.88
C THR A 57 -13.32 -3.08 16.26
N LEU A 58 -12.89 -4.33 16.49
CA LEU A 58 -12.32 -4.77 17.76
C LEU A 58 -11.08 -3.95 18.15
N HIS A 59 -10.31 -3.55 17.16
CA HIS A 59 -9.09 -2.77 17.35
C HIS A 59 -9.27 -1.26 17.09
N ASP A 60 -10.49 -0.76 16.92
CA ASP A 60 -10.79 0.67 16.74
C ASP A 60 -9.99 1.32 15.58
N CYS A 61 -9.90 0.61 14.46
CA CYS A 61 -9.18 1.08 13.28
C CYS A 61 -10.03 2.06 12.47
N GLU A 62 -9.40 3.05 11.84
CA GLU A 62 -10.03 3.95 10.88
C GLU A 62 -9.69 3.57 9.43
N ALA A 63 -8.64 2.77 9.24
CA ALA A 63 -8.10 2.40 7.94
C ALA A 63 -7.74 0.92 7.87
N ILE A 64 -7.73 0.39 6.65
CA ILE A 64 -7.40 -1.01 6.34
C ILE A 64 -6.38 -1.00 5.21
N TYR A 65 -5.25 -1.65 5.44
CA TYR A 65 -4.14 -1.73 4.49
C TYR A 65 -4.01 -3.14 3.95
N TYR A 66 -4.33 -3.31 2.67
CA TYR A 66 -4.13 -4.56 1.95
C TYR A 66 -2.72 -4.61 1.33
N GLY A 67 -1.98 -5.67 1.64
CA GLY A 67 -0.66 -5.89 1.06
C GLY A 67 0.51 -5.64 1.99
N ALA A 68 0.25 -5.52 3.30
CA ALA A 68 1.32 -5.39 4.27
C ALA A 68 2.33 -6.53 4.08
N ASN A 69 3.61 -6.24 4.26
CA ASN A 69 4.69 -7.19 3.99
C ASN A 69 4.75 -7.71 2.53
N ARG A 70 4.28 -6.92 1.55
CA ARG A 70 4.28 -7.21 0.11
C ARG A 70 3.43 -8.42 -0.28
N THR A 71 2.31 -8.63 0.39
CA THR A 71 1.46 -9.80 0.18
C THR A 71 0.31 -9.58 -0.79
N PHE A 72 0.10 -8.37 -1.31
CA PHE A 72 -1.10 -8.05 -2.08
C PHE A 72 -1.23 -8.91 -3.35
N GLN A 73 -2.45 -9.37 -3.62
CA GLN A 73 -2.79 -10.13 -4.82
C GLN A 73 -4.01 -9.50 -5.51
N TYR A 74 -3.79 -8.93 -6.70
CA TYR A 74 -4.83 -8.25 -7.48
C TYR A 74 -5.81 -9.21 -8.17
N ASN A 75 -5.48 -10.48 -8.28
CA ASN A 75 -6.24 -11.48 -9.04
C ASN A 75 -7.36 -12.15 -8.21
N ILE A 76 -7.55 -11.77 -6.96
CA ILE A 76 -8.64 -12.27 -6.11
C ILE A 76 -9.92 -11.50 -6.42
N GLY A 77 -10.84 -12.15 -7.14
CA GLY A 77 -12.04 -11.50 -7.70
C GLY A 77 -13.01 -10.91 -6.66
N THR A 78 -12.99 -11.41 -5.42
CA THR A 78 -13.86 -10.92 -4.34
C THR A 78 -13.35 -9.63 -3.69
N HIS A 79 -12.07 -9.30 -3.83
CA HIS A 79 -11.45 -8.16 -3.14
C HIS A 79 -12.11 -6.83 -3.47
N VAL A 80 -12.46 -6.57 -4.74
CA VAL A 80 -13.07 -5.29 -5.13
C VAL A 80 -14.42 -5.07 -4.42
N PHE A 81 -15.21 -6.13 -4.22
CA PHE A 81 -16.50 -6.06 -3.53
C PHE A 81 -16.33 -5.97 -2.01
N GLN A 82 -15.36 -6.70 -1.45
CA GLN A 82 -14.98 -6.57 -0.04
C GLN A 82 -14.55 -5.14 0.27
N MET A 83 -13.62 -4.57 -0.51
CA MET A 83 -13.14 -3.20 -0.33
C MET A 83 -14.25 -2.18 -0.52
N LYS A 84 -15.16 -2.38 -1.48
CA LYS A 84 -16.35 -1.52 -1.62
C LYS A 84 -17.18 -1.51 -0.34
N LYS A 85 -17.47 -2.68 0.26
CA LYS A 85 -18.18 -2.74 1.54
C LYS A 85 -17.42 -2.00 2.65
N LEU A 86 -16.10 -2.14 2.74
CA LEU A 86 -15.30 -1.44 3.75
C LEU A 86 -15.35 0.09 3.58
N LEU A 87 -15.26 0.57 2.34
CA LEU A 87 -15.43 1.98 2.01
C LEU A 87 -16.83 2.50 2.39
N ASP A 88 -17.88 1.71 2.15
CA ASP A 88 -19.27 2.04 2.53
C ASP A 88 -19.45 2.11 4.07
N HIS A 89 -18.64 1.37 4.83
CA HIS A 89 -18.57 1.48 6.30
C HIS A 89 -17.69 2.64 6.77
N GLY A 90 -17.12 3.42 5.85
CA GLY A 90 -16.38 4.65 6.16
C GLY A 90 -14.88 4.46 6.42
N TYR A 91 -14.34 3.26 6.22
CA TYR A 91 -12.90 3.02 6.35
C TYR A 91 -12.11 3.65 5.21
N TYR A 92 -10.88 4.06 5.49
CA TYR A 92 -9.87 4.26 4.46
C TYR A 92 -9.34 2.89 4.01
N VAL A 93 -9.19 2.67 2.71
CA VAL A 93 -8.77 1.37 2.17
C VAL A 93 -7.58 1.57 1.25
N THR A 94 -6.43 1.05 1.65
CA THR A 94 -5.19 1.08 0.86
C THR A 94 -4.96 -0.27 0.19
N ILE A 95 -4.52 -0.27 -1.06
CA ILE A 95 -3.88 -1.43 -1.72
C ILE A 95 -2.44 -1.05 -2.08
N ASP A 96 -1.45 -1.83 -1.63
CA ASP A 96 -0.04 -1.64 -2.00
C ASP A 96 0.39 -2.66 -3.05
N TYR A 97 0.82 -2.17 -4.22
CA TYR A 97 1.19 -3.01 -5.35
C TYR A 97 2.30 -2.35 -6.18
N PRO A 98 3.18 -3.13 -6.84
CA PRO A 98 4.24 -2.58 -7.67
C PRO A 98 3.69 -2.03 -9.00
N TYR A 99 4.35 -1.01 -9.57
CA TYR A 99 3.96 -0.41 -10.86
C TYR A 99 3.82 -1.43 -12.00
N ALA A 100 4.59 -2.52 -11.97
CA ALA A 100 4.49 -3.61 -12.95
C ALA A 100 3.07 -4.17 -13.09
N ASP A 101 2.25 -4.08 -12.04
CA ASP A 101 0.87 -4.57 -12.02
C ASP A 101 -0.16 -3.46 -12.25
N HIS A 102 0.27 -2.20 -12.43
CA HIS A 102 -0.61 -1.03 -12.34
C HIS A 102 -1.76 -1.03 -13.36
N GLU A 103 -1.50 -1.44 -14.60
CA GLU A 103 -2.54 -1.49 -15.63
C GLU A 103 -3.68 -2.45 -15.25
N GLU A 104 -3.31 -3.66 -14.80
CA GLU A 104 -4.28 -4.69 -14.45
C GLU A 104 -4.98 -4.37 -13.12
N VAL A 105 -4.26 -3.82 -12.13
CA VAL A 105 -4.84 -3.33 -10.89
C VAL A 105 -5.86 -2.22 -11.18
N LYS A 106 -5.50 -1.21 -11.97
CA LYS A 106 -6.40 -0.11 -12.32
C LYS A 106 -7.67 -0.61 -13.01
N LYS A 107 -7.55 -1.59 -13.90
CA LYS A 107 -8.68 -2.21 -14.58
C LYS A 107 -9.59 -2.99 -13.63
N ARG A 108 -9.02 -3.82 -12.74
CA ARG A 108 -9.79 -4.69 -11.83
C ARG A 108 -10.49 -3.91 -10.73
N PHE A 109 -9.86 -2.85 -10.23
CA PHE A 109 -10.39 -2.02 -9.17
C PHE A 109 -11.12 -0.77 -9.69
N ALA A 110 -11.44 -0.73 -10.99
CA ALA A 110 -12.12 0.41 -11.64
C ALA A 110 -13.44 0.82 -10.94
N LEU A 111 -14.14 -0.13 -10.32
CA LEU A 111 -15.39 0.12 -9.58
C LEU A 111 -15.20 1.09 -8.41
N ILE A 112 -14.05 1.03 -7.73
CA ILE A 112 -13.78 1.82 -6.51
C ILE A 112 -12.64 2.83 -6.71
N TRP A 113 -12.08 2.91 -7.92
CA TRP A 113 -10.84 3.65 -8.19
C TRP A 113 -10.90 5.13 -7.80
N ASN A 114 -12.08 5.73 -7.92
CA ASN A 114 -12.32 7.15 -7.63
C ASN A 114 -13.09 7.38 -6.31
N GLU A 115 -13.25 6.34 -5.48
CA GLU A 115 -13.85 6.49 -4.16
C GLU A 115 -12.94 7.36 -3.27
N PRO A 116 -13.45 8.38 -2.56
CA PRO A 116 -12.61 9.36 -1.86
C PRO A 116 -11.65 8.80 -0.80
N LYS A 117 -11.97 7.61 -0.27
CA LYS A 117 -11.21 6.92 0.78
C LYS A 117 -10.43 5.70 0.26
N PHE A 118 -10.48 5.44 -1.04
CA PHE A 118 -9.68 4.38 -1.66
C PHE A 118 -8.31 4.92 -2.07
N ILE A 119 -7.25 4.22 -1.67
CA ILE A 119 -5.86 4.63 -1.83
C ILE A 119 -5.12 3.56 -2.65
N PRO A 120 -5.02 3.72 -3.99
CA PRO A 120 -4.19 2.84 -4.80
C PRO A 120 -2.71 3.23 -4.65
N PHE A 121 -2.01 2.57 -3.73
CA PHE A 121 -0.61 2.84 -3.44
C PHE A 121 0.30 2.09 -4.42
N CYS A 122 0.63 2.78 -5.52
CA CYS A 122 1.45 2.24 -6.61
C CYS A 122 2.94 2.44 -6.33
N SER A 123 3.62 1.36 -5.95
CA SER A 123 5.02 1.34 -5.54
C SER A 123 5.97 1.22 -6.74
N ILE A 124 6.95 2.11 -6.84
CA ILE A 124 8.08 1.99 -7.79
C ILE A 124 9.32 1.59 -6.98
N ILE A 125 9.81 0.36 -7.20
CA ILE A 125 10.95 -0.18 -6.47
C ILE A 125 12.24 0.29 -7.15
N PHE A 126 12.99 1.17 -6.49
CA PHE A 126 14.26 1.69 -6.96
C PHE A 126 15.38 1.37 -5.95
N LYS A 127 16.21 0.38 -6.25
CA LYS A 127 17.29 -0.06 -5.36
C LYS A 127 18.42 0.97 -5.36
N ASP A 128 18.98 1.26 -4.18
CA ASP A 128 20.17 2.11 -3.99
C ASP A 128 20.05 3.53 -4.61
N SER A 129 18.84 4.11 -4.57
CA SER A 129 18.47 5.35 -5.27
C SER A 129 19.22 6.63 -4.85
N ASP A 130 20.11 6.56 -3.85
CA ASP A 130 20.93 7.69 -3.40
C ASP A 130 22.07 8.03 -4.37
N ASP A 131 22.47 7.06 -5.20
CA ASP A 131 23.52 7.26 -6.21
C ASP A 131 23.02 7.97 -7.48
N ASP A 132 21.70 8.07 -7.67
CA ASP A 132 21.03 8.61 -8.86
C ASP A 132 20.92 10.14 -8.89
N LYS A 133 22.07 10.82 -8.89
CA LYS A 133 22.15 12.29 -8.78
C LYS A 133 21.54 13.07 -9.95
N GLN A 134 21.49 12.47 -11.14
CA GLN A 134 21.00 13.12 -12.37
C GLN A 134 19.73 12.47 -12.94
N LEU A 135 19.16 11.46 -12.26
CA LEU A 135 18.00 10.73 -12.75
C LEU A 135 16.74 11.60 -12.74
N HIS A 136 15.90 11.42 -13.76
CA HIS A 136 14.58 12.04 -13.87
C HIS A 136 13.51 10.98 -14.14
N PHE A 137 12.36 11.17 -13.51
CA PHE A 137 11.14 10.41 -13.75
C PHE A 137 10.25 11.13 -14.76
N LYS A 138 9.41 10.37 -15.45
CA LYS A 138 8.39 10.90 -16.35
C LYS A 138 7.09 10.11 -16.24
N ILE A 139 5.97 10.83 -16.16
CA ILE A 139 4.64 10.30 -16.51
C ILE A 139 4.46 10.65 -17.99
N ASP A 140 4.44 9.62 -18.84
CA ASP A 140 4.46 9.76 -20.29
C ASP A 140 3.11 9.41 -20.92
N ASP A 141 2.98 9.71 -22.20
CA ASP A 141 1.85 9.27 -23.02
C ASP A 141 2.12 7.85 -23.59
N VAL A 142 1.07 7.04 -23.79
CA VAL A 142 1.18 5.71 -24.42
C VAL A 142 1.73 5.85 -25.85
N THR A 143 1.28 6.89 -26.55
CA THR A 143 1.80 7.31 -27.86
C THR A 143 1.54 8.80 -28.03
N PHE A 144 1.99 9.41 -29.12
CA PHE A 144 1.88 10.86 -29.30
C PHE A 144 0.43 11.37 -29.20
N ARG A 145 0.12 12.13 -28.14
CA ARG A 145 -1.17 12.80 -27.88
C ARG A 145 -2.36 11.85 -27.77
N HIS A 146 -2.24 10.78 -27.00
CA HIS A 146 -3.25 9.74 -26.89
C HIS A 146 -3.90 9.64 -25.50
N SER A 147 -3.15 9.26 -24.47
CA SER A 147 -3.66 8.96 -23.13
C SER A 147 -3.58 10.13 -22.15
N ASN A 148 -2.69 11.10 -22.38
CA ASN A 148 -2.46 12.21 -21.46
C ASN A 148 -2.47 13.56 -22.21
N PRO A 149 -2.81 14.68 -21.54
CA PRO A 149 -2.74 16.02 -22.13
C PRO A 149 -1.29 16.49 -22.39
N GLY A 150 -0.30 15.79 -21.83
CA GLY A 150 1.12 16.08 -21.95
C GLY A 150 1.93 15.12 -21.09
N VAL A 151 3.18 15.48 -20.82
CA VAL A 151 4.10 14.70 -19.98
C VAL A 151 4.49 15.49 -18.74
N TRP A 152 4.65 14.80 -17.61
CA TRP A 152 5.15 15.40 -16.37
C TRP A 152 6.53 14.83 -16.06
N THR A 153 7.49 15.68 -15.70
CA THR A 153 8.84 15.25 -15.34
C THR A 153 9.27 15.79 -13.99
N MET A 154 10.12 15.03 -13.29
CA MET A 154 10.69 15.43 -12.01
C MET A 154 12.04 14.73 -11.79
N SER A 155 13.02 15.46 -11.27
CA SER A 155 14.30 14.84 -10.88
C SER A 155 14.16 14.00 -9.61
N MET A 156 15.01 12.98 -9.46
CA MET A 156 15.11 12.17 -8.24
C MET A 156 15.30 13.05 -7.00
N LYS A 157 16.21 14.03 -7.09
CA LYS A 157 16.43 15.00 -6.01
C LYS A 157 15.15 15.73 -5.62
N LYS A 158 14.42 16.29 -6.59
CA LYS A 158 13.19 17.05 -6.33
C LYS A 158 12.06 16.16 -5.80
N PHE A 159 12.00 14.89 -6.23
CA PHE A 159 11.07 13.91 -5.67
C PHE A 159 11.34 13.72 -4.18
N LYS A 160 12.58 13.33 -3.80
CA LYS A 160 12.97 13.13 -2.40
C LYS A 160 12.80 14.38 -1.53
N ASP A 161 13.14 15.56 -2.05
CA ASP A 161 13.00 16.85 -1.34
C ASP A 161 11.53 17.21 -1.03
N LYS A 162 10.57 16.74 -1.84
CA LYS A 162 9.16 17.14 -1.75
C LYS A 162 8.22 16.02 -1.32
N SER A 163 8.66 14.77 -1.39
CA SER A 163 7.92 13.61 -0.92
C SER A 163 7.83 13.60 0.60
N GLY A 164 6.84 12.89 1.13
CA GLY A 164 6.88 12.47 2.53
C GLY A 164 7.92 11.37 2.72
N PHE A 165 8.91 11.60 3.58
CA PHE A 165 9.92 10.61 3.94
C PHE A 165 9.54 9.93 5.26
N THR A 166 9.54 8.61 5.24
CA THR A 166 9.28 7.78 6.43
C THR A 166 10.54 6.98 6.70
N ASP A 167 11.17 7.23 7.84
CA ASP A 167 12.37 6.53 8.27
C ASP A 167 11.99 5.15 8.86
N TRP A 168 12.93 4.20 8.80
CA TRP A 168 12.72 2.85 9.31
C TRP A 168 12.44 2.82 10.82
N ASP A 169 12.97 3.77 11.59
CA ASP A 169 12.71 3.87 13.03
C ASP A 169 11.22 4.06 13.38
N GLN A 170 10.42 4.57 12.45
CA GLN A 170 8.98 4.76 12.59
C GLN A 170 8.20 3.44 12.49
N TYR A 171 8.75 2.39 11.85
CA TYR A 171 8.09 1.09 11.63
C TYR A 171 8.19 0.11 12.82
N SER A 172 8.34 0.58 14.06
CA SER A 172 8.71 -0.25 15.21
C SER A 172 7.60 -0.47 16.26
N LYS A 173 6.42 0.14 16.08
CA LYS A 173 5.39 0.23 17.13
C LYS A 173 4.13 -0.61 16.87
N ASP A 174 4.20 -1.54 15.92
CA ASP A 174 3.04 -2.32 15.50
C ASP A 174 2.71 -3.46 16.47
N GLU A 175 1.42 -3.76 16.61
CA GLU A 175 0.86 -4.79 17.48
C GLU A 175 0.29 -5.94 16.66
N ILE A 176 0.89 -7.13 16.76
CA ILE A 176 0.40 -8.35 16.10
C ILE A 176 -0.96 -8.77 16.69
N ILE A 177 -1.90 -9.10 15.80
CA ILE A 177 -3.17 -9.73 16.16
C ILE A 177 -2.96 -11.25 16.17
N LYS A 178 -3.30 -11.89 17.29
CA LYS A 178 -3.17 -13.35 17.48
C LYS A 178 -4.44 -14.10 17.11
#